data_AF-A0A351KBS7-F1
#
_entry.id   AF-A0A351KBS7-F1
#
_cell.length_a   1.000
_cell.length_b   1.000
_cell.length_c   1.000
_cell.angle_alpha   90.00
_cell.angle_beta   90.00
_cell.angle_gamma   90.00
#
_symmetry.space_group_name_H-M   'P 1'
#
loop_
_entity.id
_entity.type
_entity.pdbx_description
1 polymer ?
#
loop_
_entity_poly.entity_id
_entity_poly.type
_entity_poly.pdbx_seq_one_letter_code
_entity_poly.pdbx_strand_id
1 'polypeptide(L)'
;MTSAVLRLEEAAGAAGEEMLAGIVRWRRENQPGGRNAGSVFTNPPGDSAGRLIDAAGLRGHRYGSAVVSERHANFIQVDDGGSADDVDGLMDEVVRRVLDVHGIRLRAETVMVGFGR
;
A
#
# COMPACT_ATOMS: atom_id res chain seq x y z
N MET A 1 8.36 17.03 14.99
CA MET A 1 7.04 17.31 15.59
C MET A 1 7.08 16.86 17.04
N THR A 2 6.71 17.71 18.01
CA THR A 2 6.79 17.38 19.45
C THR A 2 5.43 17.19 20.11
N SER A 3 4.33 17.68 19.51
CA SER A 3 2.96 17.40 19.93
C SER A 3 1.94 17.69 18.81
N ALA A 4 0.74 17.14 18.95
CA ALA A 4 -0.44 17.44 18.15
C ALA A 4 -1.61 17.74 19.10
N VAL A 5 -2.42 18.77 18.81
CA VAL A 5 -3.69 19.02 19.50
C VAL A 5 -4.81 18.91 18.48
N LEU A 6 -5.72 17.97 18.69
CA LEU A 6 -6.89 17.75 17.85
C LEU A 6 -8.12 18.32 18.56
N ARG A 7 -8.99 19.01 17.82
CA ARG A 7 -10.32 19.42 18.31
C ARG A 7 -11.36 18.49 17.69
N LEU A 8 -12.20 17.93 18.53
CA LEU A 8 -13.25 16.98 18.15
C LEU A 8 -14.61 17.54 18.56
N GLU A 9 -15.66 16.99 17.96
CA GLU A 9 -17.05 17.27 18.35
C GLU A 9 -17.55 16.15 19.28
N GLU A 10 -18.40 16.52 20.24
CA GLU A 10 -19.08 15.54 21.08
C GLU A 10 -20.17 14.82 20.27
N ALA A 11 -20.16 13.50 20.33
CA ALA A 11 -21.17 12.64 19.72
C ALA A 11 -21.60 11.55 20.71
N ALA A 12 -22.77 10.95 20.48
CA ALA A 12 -23.21 9.81 21.29
C ALA A 12 -22.19 8.66 21.18
N GLY A 13 -21.67 8.19 22.32
CA GLY A 13 -20.56 7.23 22.37
C GLY A 13 -20.80 5.97 21.54
N ALA A 14 -22.02 5.42 21.56
CA ALA A 14 -22.40 4.23 20.81
C ALA A 14 -22.25 4.41 19.27
N ALA A 15 -22.56 5.59 18.73
CA ALA A 15 -22.41 5.87 17.31
C ALA A 15 -20.94 5.96 16.89
N GLY A 16 -20.09 6.54 17.76
CA GLY A 16 -18.65 6.58 17.54
C GLY A 16 -18.02 5.18 17.56
N GLU A 17 -18.41 4.34 18.52
CA GLU A 17 -17.95 2.96 18.62
C GLU A 17 -18.36 2.12 17.40
N GLU A 18 -19.60 2.24 16.94
CA GLU A 18 -20.09 1.55 15.75
C GLU A 18 -19.32 1.96 14.49
N MET A 19 -19.09 3.26 14.32
CA MET A 19 -18.30 3.79 13.20
C MET A 19 -16.87 3.26 13.21
N LEU A 20 -16.21 3.27 14.37
CA LEU A 20 -14.86 2.74 14.53
C LEU A 20 -14.80 1.24 14.24
N ALA A 21 -15.75 0.47 14.76
CA ALA A 21 -15.85 -0.96 14.50
C ALA A 21 -16.04 -1.27 13.01
N GLY A 22 -16.86 -0.47 12.30
CA GLY A 22 -17.03 -0.55 10.86
C GLY A 22 -15.74 -0.28 10.09
N ILE A 23 -15.00 0.78 10.44
CA ILE A 23 -13.72 1.12 9.81
C ILE A 23 -12.68 0.00 10.01
N VAL A 24 -12.56 -0.52 11.24
CA VAL A 24 -11.62 -1.61 11.55
C VAL A 24 -11.97 -2.87 10.77
N ARG A 25 -13.26 -3.22 10.71
CA ARG A 25 -13.75 -4.38 9.94
C ARG A 25 -13.40 -4.21 8.45
N TRP A 26 -13.74 -3.07 7.86
CA TRP A 26 -13.45 -2.79 6.46
C TRP A 26 -11.94 -2.89 6.15
N ARG A 27 -11.07 -2.32 7.01
CA ARG A 27 -9.61 -2.43 6.82
C ARG A 27 -9.15 -3.89 6.91
N ARG A 28 -9.66 -4.64 7.88
CA ARG A 28 -9.37 -6.08 8.03
C ARG A 28 -9.90 -6.92 6.88
N GLU A 29 -10.85 -6.44 6.10
CA GLU A 29 -11.45 -7.11 4.94
C GLU A 29 -10.75 -6.73 3.62
N ASN A 30 -10.18 -5.52 3.53
CA ASN A 30 -9.68 -4.96 2.27
C ASN A 30 -8.15 -4.75 2.24
N GLN A 31 -7.46 -4.73 3.38
CA GLN A 31 -6.02 -4.49 3.45
C GLN A 31 -5.26 -5.70 4.00
N PRO A 32 -4.07 -6.01 3.47
CA PRO A 32 -3.29 -7.14 3.98
C PRO A 32 -2.76 -6.87 5.38
N GLY A 33 -2.75 -7.93 6.19
CA GLY A 33 -1.99 -7.94 7.45
C GLY A 33 -0.51 -8.28 7.24
N GLY A 34 0.17 -8.64 8.32
CA GLY A 34 1.58 -9.04 8.28
C GLY A 34 2.53 -7.85 8.06
N ARG A 35 3.75 -8.14 7.60
CA ARG A 35 4.81 -7.15 7.37
C ARG A 35 4.58 -6.41 6.06
N ASN A 36 4.05 -5.18 6.13
CA ASN A 36 3.91 -4.25 5.02
C ASN A 36 4.02 -2.80 5.53
N ALA A 37 4.21 -1.85 4.62
CA ALA A 37 4.35 -0.42 4.93
C ALA A 37 3.14 0.43 4.46
N GLY A 38 1.98 -0.19 4.26
CA GLY A 38 0.82 0.49 3.69
C GLY A 38 0.80 0.49 2.16
N SER A 39 0.10 1.47 1.59
CA SER A 39 0.07 1.68 0.14
C SER A 39 1.43 2.19 -0.35
N VAL A 40 1.95 1.56 -1.40
CA VAL A 40 3.31 1.83 -1.90
C VAL A 40 3.34 3.00 -2.87
N PHE A 41 2.30 3.13 -3.70
CA PHE A 41 2.21 4.16 -4.74
C PHE A 41 1.02 5.08 -4.52
N THR A 42 1.22 6.36 -4.83
CA THR A 42 0.14 7.35 -4.92
C THR A 42 -0.82 7.03 -6.08
N ASN A 43 -2.09 7.38 -5.93
CA ASN A 43 -3.06 7.22 -7.01
C ASN A 43 -2.83 8.28 -8.11
N PRO A 44 -2.70 7.89 -9.39
CA PRO A 44 -2.63 8.84 -10.47
C PRO A 44 -3.99 9.52 -10.74
N PRO A 45 -4.03 10.66 -11.42
CA PRO A 45 -5.28 11.36 -11.71
C PRO A 45 -6.28 10.49 -12.48
N GLY A 46 -7.51 10.38 -11.96
CA GLY A 46 -8.59 9.64 -12.61
C GLY A 46 -8.52 8.11 -12.47
N ASP A 47 -7.57 7.57 -11.70
CA ASP A 47 -7.40 6.12 -11.54
C ASP A 47 -6.84 5.76 -10.15
N SER A 48 -6.65 4.47 -9.89
CA SER A 48 -6.01 3.97 -8.69
C SER A 48 -4.79 3.12 -9.02
N ALA A 49 -3.71 3.28 -8.23
CA ALA A 49 -2.50 2.48 -8.39
C ALA A 49 -2.82 0.98 -8.22
N GLY A 50 -3.65 0.63 -7.25
CA GLY A 50 -4.05 -0.77 -7.02
C GLY A 50 -4.70 -1.41 -8.26
N ARG A 51 -5.65 -0.73 -8.91
CA ARG A 51 -6.29 -1.26 -10.13
C ARG A 51 -5.29 -1.40 -11.28
N LEU A 52 -4.40 -0.44 -11.47
CA LEU A 52 -3.38 -0.49 -12.52
C LEU A 52 -2.38 -1.64 -12.30
N ILE A 53 -1.94 -1.84 -11.06
CA ILE A 53 -1.02 -2.95 -10.71
C ILE A 53 -1.72 -4.31 -10.92
N ASP A 54 -3.00 -4.42 -10.55
CA ASP A 54 -3.79 -5.63 -10.73
C ASP A 54 -4.04 -5.93 -12.23
N ALA A 55 -4.41 -4.91 -13.01
CA ALA A 55 -4.61 -5.02 -14.45
C ALA A 55 -3.32 -5.33 -15.21
N ALA A 56 -2.16 -4.94 -14.67
CA ALA A 56 -0.84 -5.33 -15.15
C ALA A 56 -0.45 -6.78 -14.78
N GLY A 57 -1.33 -7.51 -14.08
CA GLY A 57 -1.14 -8.92 -13.72
C GLY A 57 -0.14 -9.17 -12.61
N LEU A 58 0.09 -8.16 -11.75
CA LEU A 58 1.15 -8.23 -10.74
C LEU A 58 0.68 -8.71 -9.36
N ARG A 59 -0.60 -9.01 -9.17
CA ARG A 59 -1.09 -9.58 -7.91
C ARG A 59 -0.40 -10.92 -7.63
N GLY A 60 0.16 -11.08 -6.43
CA GLY A 60 0.95 -12.26 -6.06
C GLY A 60 2.34 -12.32 -6.71
N HIS A 61 2.73 -11.32 -7.52
CA HIS A 61 4.05 -11.28 -8.12
C HIS A 61 5.12 -11.14 -7.06
N ARG A 62 6.15 -12.00 -7.16
CA ARG A 62 7.20 -12.14 -6.16
C ARG A 62 8.55 -11.73 -6.75
N TYR A 63 9.31 -11.01 -5.95
CA TYR A 63 10.70 -10.66 -6.20
C TYR A 63 11.49 -10.91 -4.91
N GLY A 64 12.33 -11.96 -4.90
CA GLY A 64 12.99 -12.42 -3.68
C GLY A 64 12.00 -12.69 -2.54
N SER A 65 12.24 -12.04 -1.40
CA SER A 65 11.41 -12.09 -0.19
C SER A 65 10.18 -11.16 -0.19
N ALA A 66 10.02 -10.31 -1.21
CA ALA A 66 8.91 -9.38 -1.34
C ALA A 66 7.84 -9.90 -2.31
N VAL A 67 6.57 -9.62 -2.02
CA VAL A 67 5.43 -10.03 -2.85
C VAL A 67 4.37 -8.95 -2.91
N VAL A 68 3.81 -8.71 -4.09
CA VAL A 68 2.62 -7.87 -4.24
C VAL A 68 1.43 -8.61 -3.62
N SER A 69 0.75 -7.97 -2.68
CA SER A 69 -0.30 -8.63 -1.91
C SER A 69 -1.42 -9.16 -2.80
N GLU A 70 -1.81 -10.42 -2.56
CA GLU A 70 -2.99 -11.00 -3.20
C GLU A 70 -4.30 -10.35 -2.79
N ARG A 71 -4.30 -9.58 -1.69
CA ARG A 71 -5.51 -8.92 -1.20
C ARG A 71 -5.67 -7.52 -1.79
N HIS A 72 -4.60 -6.74 -1.80
CA HIS A 72 -4.62 -5.37 -2.32
C HIS A 72 -3.34 -5.08 -3.09
N ALA A 73 -3.43 -4.96 -4.41
CA ALA A 73 -2.25 -4.89 -5.29
C ALA A 73 -1.33 -3.67 -5.06
N ASN A 74 -1.82 -2.59 -4.43
CA ASN A 74 -0.96 -1.47 -4.02
C ASN A 74 -0.15 -1.70 -2.71
N PHE A 75 -0.16 -2.91 -2.17
CA PHE A 75 0.58 -3.27 -0.95
C PHE A 75 1.64 -4.32 -1.31
N ILE A 76 2.83 -4.15 -0.75
CA ILE A 76 3.89 -5.16 -0.79
C ILE A 76 3.99 -5.79 0.61
N GLN A 77 3.95 -7.12 0.66
CA GLN A 77 4.20 -7.91 1.85
C GLN A 77 5.59 -8.53 1.78
N VAL A 78 6.19 -8.77 2.95
CA VAL A 78 7.55 -9.30 3.06
C VAL A 78 7.58 -10.50 3.99
N ASP A 79 8.34 -11.52 3.59
CA ASP A 79 8.57 -12.73 4.39
C ASP A 79 9.32 -12.42 5.70
N ASP A 80 9.43 -13.41 6.59
CA ASP A 80 10.20 -13.24 7.83
C ASP A 80 11.70 -13.15 7.50
N GLY A 81 12.38 -12.13 8.02
CA GLY A 81 13.77 -11.87 7.69
C GLY A 81 14.01 -11.38 6.25
N GLY A 82 12.98 -10.88 5.56
CA GLY A 82 13.11 -10.40 4.19
C GLY A 82 13.96 -9.13 4.02
N SER A 83 14.38 -8.87 2.79
CA SER A 83 15.32 -7.81 2.42
C SER A 83 14.61 -6.54 1.96
N ALA A 84 15.13 -5.39 2.36
CA ALA A 84 14.68 -4.11 1.84
C ALA A 84 15.04 -3.94 0.34
N ASP A 85 16.13 -4.54 -0.13
CA ASP A 85 16.52 -4.53 -1.55
C ASP A 85 15.52 -5.29 -2.42
N ASP A 86 14.88 -6.33 -1.88
CA ASP A 86 13.84 -7.07 -2.60
C ASP A 86 12.57 -6.23 -2.76
N VAL A 87 12.21 -5.46 -1.72
CA VAL A 87 11.10 -4.49 -1.81
C VAL A 87 11.43 -3.41 -2.83
N ASP A 88 12.67 -2.90 -2.81
CA ASP A 88 13.17 -1.90 -3.75
C ASP A 88 13.05 -2.38 -5.20
N GLY A 89 13.57 -3.57 -5.48
CA GLY A 89 13.50 -4.20 -6.80
C GLY A 89 12.07 -4.52 -7.24
N LEU A 90 11.21 -4.98 -6.32
CA LEU A 90 9.80 -5.20 -6.62
C LEU A 90 9.08 -3.89 -7.00
N MET A 91 9.39 -2.79 -6.31
CA MET A 91 8.81 -1.48 -6.64
C MET A 91 9.19 -1.05 -8.07
N ASP A 92 10.44 -1.27 -8.49
CA ASP A 92 10.88 -0.93 -9.85
C ASP A 92 10.20 -1.81 -10.90
N GLU A 93 10.07 -3.11 -10.65
CA GLU A 93 9.35 -4.02 -11.54
C GLU A 93 7.87 -3.62 -11.68
N VAL A 94 7.22 -3.22 -10.58
CA VAL A 94 5.84 -2.73 -10.61
C VAL A 94 5.72 -1.47 -11.46
N VAL A 95 6.58 -0.46 -11.23
CA VAL A 95 6.57 0.79 -12.00
C VAL A 95 6.80 0.51 -13.49
N ARG A 96 7.78 -0.34 -13.81
CA ARG A 96 8.10 -0.73 -15.18
C ARG A 96 6.91 -1.40 -15.87
N ARG A 97 6.31 -2.41 -15.24
CA ARG A 97 5.20 -3.15 -15.84
C ARG A 97 3.95 -2.29 -16.02
N VAL A 98 3.62 -1.45 -15.05
CA VAL A 98 2.46 -0.55 -15.17
C VAL A 98 2.70 0.48 -16.27
N LEU A 99 3.93 0.99 -16.41
CA LEU A 99 4.29 1.85 -17.53
C LEU A 99 4.16 1.12 -18.87
N ASP A 100 4.64 -0.12 -18.97
CA ASP A 100 4.58 -0.91 -20.21
C ASP A 100 3.13 -1.23 -20.63
N VAL A 101 2.25 -1.56 -19.68
CA VAL A 101 0.87 -1.97 -19.96
C VAL A 101 -0.07 -0.78 -20.12
N HIS A 102 0.11 0.27 -19.33
CA HIS A 102 -0.86 1.38 -19.24
C HIS A 102 -0.30 2.73 -19.72
N GLY A 103 1.00 2.83 -20.01
CA GLY A 103 1.65 4.10 -20.32
C GLY A 103 1.73 5.06 -19.13
N ILE A 104 1.43 4.59 -17.91
CA ILE A 104 1.40 5.41 -16.70
C ILE A 104 2.58 5.04 -15.81
N ARG A 105 3.43 6.02 -15.48
CA ARG A 105 4.49 5.84 -14.49
C ARG A 105 3.93 6.13 -13.09
N LEU A 106 3.83 5.09 -12.25
CA LEU A 106 3.45 5.26 -10.85
C LEU A 106 4.51 6.02 -10.06
N ARG A 107 4.07 6.82 -9.08
CA ARG A 107 4.94 7.54 -8.14
C ARG A 107 4.82 6.91 -6.76
N ALA A 108 5.96 6.53 -6.17
CA ALA A 108 6.02 5.97 -4.84
C ALA A 108 5.56 7.01 -3.79
N GLU A 109 4.73 6.56 -2.85
CA GLU A 109 4.39 7.26 -1.61
C GLU A 109 5.33 6.83 -0.48
N THR A 110 5.72 5.55 -0.47
CA THR A 110 6.71 5.02 0.47
C THR A 110 8.08 5.62 0.19
N VAL A 111 8.70 6.15 1.24
CA VAL A 111 10.05 6.72 1.19
C VAL A 111 11.07 5.66 1.59
N MET A 112 11.97 5.32 0.67
CA MET A 112 13.09 4.40 0.92
C MET A 112 14.27 5.18 1.48
N VAL A 113 14.66 4.91 2.73
CA VAL A 113 15.79 5.59 3.39
C VAL A 113 17.06 4.75 3.23
N GLY A 114 18.14 5.36 2.73
CA GLY A 114 19.41 4.68 2.47
C GLY A 114 19.55 4.10 1.06
N PHE A 115 18.58 4.37 0.18
CA PHE A 115 18.57 3.94 -1.22
C PHE A 115 18.82 5.15 -2.15
N GLY A 116 19.52 4.93 -3.26
CA GLY A 116 19.85 5.97 -4.25
C GLY A 116 18.76 6.17 -5.30
N ARG A 117 17.53 6.47 -4.88
CA ARG A 117 16.35 6.64 -5.75
C ARG A 117 15.97 8.11 -5.93
#